data_AF-W0IXS0-F1
#
_entry.id   AF-W0IXS0-F1
#
_cell.length_a   1.000
_cell.length_b   1.000
_cell.length_c   1.000
_cell.angle_alpha   90.00
_cell.angle_beta   90.00
_cell.angle_gamma   90.00
#
_symmetry.space_group_name_H-M   'P 1'
#
loop_
_entity.id
_entity.type
_entity.pdbx_description
1 polymer ?
#
loop_
_entity_poly.entity_id
_entity_poly.type
_entity_poly.pdbx_seq_one_letter_code
_entity_poly.pdbx_strand_id
1 'polypeptide(L)'
;MPTIPKRVSDRLAAGIRKFQPVFLAAKNRDVNESDTVVILNDVFAEILGYDKYFEVTSEFAIRGTYCDLAIKLDSKLQILVEVKAVGIDLKDQHVKQAVDYAANQGVEWVILTNGIQWRIYRVIFAKPIDQELVCEFNFLELSPKSEDQLGLLYLITKEGWLKSVMNDFYQQRQALSRFYIGAVLLTEPVLSAIRRELKRVSPDVRIEVDQIETVLKQEVIKRDVLEGDKHIEATRTLARIANRALRAAKTTTAPQPSPASAPESPSPSASAVPSLASP
;
A
#
# COMPACT_ATOMS: atom_id res chain seq x y z
N MET A 1 3.35 0.05 -13.12
CA MET A 1 4.01 1.20 -12.49
C MET A 1 3.13 2.43 -12.65
N PRO A 2 3.13 3.36 -11.68
CA PRO A 2 2.38 4.62 -11.76
C PRO A 2 2.83 5.46 -12.96
N THR A 3 1.90 6.14 -13.64
CA THR A 3 2.24 7.06 -14.73
C THR A 3 3.00 8.27 -14.20
N ILE A 4 4.26 8.42 -14.61
CA ILE A 4 5.14 9.50 -14.16
C ILE A 4 4.87 10.75 -15.03
N PRO A 5 4.58 11.93 -14.45
CA PRO A 5 4.47 13.15 -15.23
C PRO A 5 5.79 13.47 -15.95
N LYS A 6 5.72 13.92 -17.21
CA LYS A 6 6.92 14.18 -18.04
C LYS A 6 7.95 15.10 -17.37
N ARG A 7 7.49 16.17 -16.71
CA ARG A 7 8.38 17.06 -15.94
C ARG A 7 9.17 16.32 -14.86
N VAL A 8 8.54 15.36 -14.18
CA VAL A 8 9.18 14.55 -13.14
C VAL A 8 10.13 13.54 -13.78
N SER A 9 9.73 12.84 -14.85
CA SER A 9 10.61 11.89 -15.54
C SER A 9 11.88 12.57 -16.07
N ASP A 10 11.74 13.77 -16.65
CA ASP A 10 12.87 14.55 -17.17
C ASP A 10 13.81 14.98 -16.04
N ARG A 11 13.27 15.42 -14.89
CA ARG A 11 14.05 15.77 -13.69
C ARG A 11 14.80 14.55 -13.14
N LEU A 12 14.11 13.42 -12.99
CA LEU A 12 14.72 12.18 -12.49
C LEU A 12 15.87 11.72 -13.41
N ALA A 13 15.64 11.73 -14.72
CA ALA A 13 16.66 11.36 -15.70
C ALA A 13 17.88 12.29 -15.67
N ALA A 14 17.67 13.61 -15.52
CA ALA A 14 18.75 14.58 -15.36
C ALA A 14 19.50 14.38 -14.02
N GLY A 15 18.77 14.15 -12.94
CA GLY A 15 19.30 13.86 -11.61
C GLY A 15 20.21 12.64 -11.59
N ILE A 16 19.78 11.52 -12.18
CA ILE A 16 20.59 10.30 -12.30
C ILE A 16 21.94 10.62 -12.98
N ARG A 17 21.91 11.29 -14.13
CA ARG A 17 23.13 11.65 -14.88
C ARG A 17 24.07 12.56 -14.08
N LYS A 18 23.51 13.46 -13.28
CA LYS A 18 24.29 14.39 -12.44
C LYS A 18 24.92 13.66 -11.24
N PHE A 19 24.16 12.84 -10.52
CA PHE A 19 24.56 12.33 -9.22
C PHE A 19 25.26 10.97 -9.25
N GLN A 20 25.09 10.15 -10.31
CA GLN A 20 25.88 8.92 -10.46
C GLN A 20 27.40 9.15 -10.41
N PRO A 21 27.99 10.09 -11.18
CA PRO A 21 29.42 10.36 -11.09
C PRO A 21 29.83 10.95 -9.72
N VAL A 22 28.93 11.69 -9.06
CA VAL A 22 29.18 12.24 -7.71
C VAL A 22 29.31 11.11 -6.69
N PHE A 23 28.36 10.17 -6.67
CA PHE A 23 28.43 9.02 -5.76
C PHE A 23 29.59 8.08 -6.09
N LEU A 24 29.93 7.92 -7.37
CA LEU A 24 31.11 7.15 -7.77
C LEU A 24 32.40 7.80 -7.24
N ALA A 25 32.54 9.12 -7.38
CA ALA A 25 33.70 9.85 -6.85
C ALA A 25 33.74 9.82 -5.31
N ALA A 26 32.60 9.96 -4.65
CA ALA A 26 32.47 9.85 -3.20
C ALA A 26 32.90 8.46 -2.70
N LYS A 27 32.43 7.40 -3.37
CA LYS A 27 32.84 6.02 -3.08
C LYS A 27 34.35 5.82 -3.26
N ASN A 28 34.92 6.33 -4.34
CA ASN A 28 36.36 6.20 -4.61
C ASN A 28 37.24 6.95 -3.58
N ARG A 29 36.69 7.96 -2.92
CA ARG A 29 37.37 8.73 -1.86
C ARG A 29 37.06 8.22 -0.45
N ASP A 30 36.20 7.20 -0.33
CA ASP A 30 35.73 6.65 0.93
C ASP A 30 35.23 7.74 1.91
N VAL A 31 34.33 8.61 1.42
CA VAL A 31 33.82 9.72 2.24
C VAL A 31 32.96 9.21 3.40
N ASN A 32 32.94 9.97 4.50
CA ASN A 32 32.22 9.61 5.71
C ASN A 32 30.70 9.79 5.58
N GLU A 33 29.97 9.46 6.66
CA GLU A 33 28.51 9.56 6.73
C GLU A 33 28.02 11.01 6.57
N SER A 34 28.65 11.98 7.23
CA SER A 34 28.28 13.39 7.13
C SER A 34 28.43 13.94 5.72
N ASP A 35 29.50 13.59 5.01
CA ASP A 35 29.69 13.96 3.60
C ASP A 35 28.65 13.29 2.70
N THR A 36 28.27 12.05 3.02
CA THR A 36 27.19 11.33 2.31
C THR A 36 25.85 12.03 2.52
N VAL A 37 25.54 12.48 3.74
CA VAL A 37 24.34 13.28 4.08
C VAL A 37 24.29 14.58 3.28
N VAL A 38 25.42 15.27 3.09
CA VAL A 38 25.49 16.49 2.28
C VAL A 38 25.06 16.22 0.83
N ILE A 39 25.62 15.16 0.21
CA ILE A 39 25.24 14.78 -1.16
C ILE A 39 23.75 14.40 -1.22
N LEU A 40 23.26 13.67 -0.21
CA LEU A 40 21.87 13.26 -0.14
C LEU A 40 20.90 14.43 0.00
N ASN A 41 21.24 15.48 0.74
CA ASN A 41 20.40 16.69 0.82
C ASN A 41 20.17 17.30 -0.58
N ASP A 42 21.20 17.34 -1.42
CA ASP A 42 21.06 17.81 -2.80
C ASP A 42 20.25 16.82 -3.66
N VAL A 43 20.35 15.49 -3.41
CA VAL A 43 19.49 14.49 -4.07
C VAL A 43 18.02 14.68 -3.70
N PHE A 44 17.70 14.85 -2.41
CA PHE A 44 16.33 15.08 -1.95
C PHE A 44 15.74 16.35 -2.58
N ALA A 45 16.56 17.39 -2.72
CA ALA A 45 16.15 18.65 -3.33
C ALA A 45 15.98 18.54 -4.85
N GLU A 46 17.04 18.15 -5.56
CA GLU A 46 17.12 18.27 -7.01
C GLU A 46 16.46 17.11 -7.75
N ILE A 47 16.49 15.90 -7.18
CA ILE A 47 15.90 14.70 -7.79
C ILE A 47 14.49 14.50 -7.25
N LEU A 48 14.37 14.43 -5.93
CA LEU A 48 13.12 14.03 -5.28
C LEU A 48 12.14 15.19 -5.10
N GLY A 49 12.59 16.43 -5.29
CA GLY A 49 11.73 17.62 -5.38
C GLY A 49 11.27 18.17 -4.03
N TYR A 50 11.95 17.79 -2.94
CA TYR A 50 11.70 18.34 -1.61
C TYR A 50 12.39 19.69 -1.44
N ASP A 51 11.81 20.56 -0.63
CA ASP A 51 12.49 21.79 -0.22
C ASP A 51 13.53 21.48 0.86
N LYS A 52 14.82 21.71 0.58
CA LYS A 52 15.90 21.41 1.53
C LYS A 52 15.93 22.28 2.79
N TYR A 53 15.23 23.40 2.81
CA TYR A 53 15.18 24.31 3.96
C TYR A 53 13.95 24.08 4.82
N PHE A 54 12.84 23.65 4.22
CA PHE A 54 11.55 23.52 4.90
C PHE A 54 11.05 22.08 5.06
N GLU A 55 11.39 21.20 4.12
CA GLU A 55 10.84 19.84 4.04
C GLU A 55 11.86 18.76 4.38
N VAL A 56 13.15 19.00 4.11
CA VAL A 56 14.24 18.13 4.56
C VAL A 56 14.83 18.72 5.83
N THR A 57 14.82 17.95 6.92
CA THR A 57 15.41 18.39 8.19
C THR A 57 16.51 17.43 8.62
N SER A 58 17.73 17.96 8.79
CA SER A 58 18.81 17.32 9.53
C SER A 58 18.55 17.47 11.03
N GLU A 59 18.87 16.45 11.82
CA GLU A 59 18.77 16.45 13.28
C GLU A 59 17.35 16.60 13.84
N PHE A 60 16.56 15.53 13.80
CA PHE A 60 15.36 15.44 14.64
C PHE A 60 15.67 14.72 15.95
N ALA A 61 16.22 15.48 16.91
CA ALA A 61 16.47 15.01 18.26
C ALA A 61 15.16 14.93 19.05
N ILE A 62 14.62 13.74 19.27
CA ILE A 62 13.53 13.55 20.24
C ILE A 62 13.89 12.36 21.13
N ARG A 63 14.12 12.63 22.42
CA ARG A 63 14.44 11.64 23.47
C ARG A 63 15.77 10.89 23.27
N GLY A 64 16.79 11.56 22.73
CA GLY A 64 18.18 11.06 22.72
C GLY A 64 18.52 10.04 21.63
N THR A 65 17.59 9.76 20.69
CA THR A 65 17.85 8.98 19.48
C THR A 65 17.71 9.89 18.26
N TYR A 66 18.68 9.84 17.36
CA TYR A 66 18.75 10.71 16.17
C TYR A 66 18.49 9.87 14.91
N CYS A 67 17.82 10.47 13.93
CA CYS A 67 17.88 10.03 12.53
C CYS A 67 18.59 11.13 11.75
N ASP A 68 19.34 10.75 10.72
CA ASP A 68 20.20 11.68 9.99
C ASP A 68 19.38 12.72 9.23
N LEU A 69 18.34 12.25 8.54
CA LEU A 69 17.42 13.10 7.79
C LEU A 69 15.97 12.70 8.05
N ALA A 70 15.08 13.68 7.95
CA ALA A 70 13.64 13.48 8.04
C ALA A 70 12.94 14.32 6.97
N ILE A 71 11.91 13.75 6.36
CA ILE A 71 11.04 14.45 5.41
C ILE A 71 9.76 14.87 6.11
N LYS A 72 9.48 16.17 6.08
CA LYS A 72 8.26 16.78 6.62
C LYS A 72 7.48 17.44 5.51
N LEU A 73 6.20 17.12 5.43
CA LEU A 73 5.26 17.78 4.53
C LEU A 73 4.11 18.33 5.37
N ASP A 74 3.72 19.57 5.13
CA ASP A 74 2.72 20.31 5.92
C ASP A 74 3.01 20.25 7.43
N SER A 75 4.29 20.40 7.79
CA SER A 75 4.80 20.30 9.17
C SER A 75 4.59 18.95 9.85
N LYS A 76 4.16 17.92 9.12
CA LYS A 76 4.02 16.54 9.61
C LYS A 76 5.18 15.69 9.13
N LEU A 77 5.76 14.92 10.05
CA LEU A 77 6.80 13.96 9.75
C LEU A 77 6.22 12.81 8.90
N GLN A 78 6.80 12.57 7.73
CA GLN A 78 6.30 11.62 6.73
C GLN A 78 7.24 10.42 6.54
N ILE A 79 8.54 10.69 6.48
CA ILE A 79 9.58 9.69 6.20
C ILE A 79 10.78 9.97 7.10
N LEU A 80 11.35 8.90 7.62
CA LEU A 80 12.63 8.94 8.33
C LEU A 80 13.71 8.31 7.47
N VAL A 81 14.89 8.91 7.46
CA VAL A 81 15.98 8.50 6.60
C VAL A 81 17.22 8.28 7.46
N GLU A 82 17.63 7.02 7.54
CA GLU A 82 18.89 6.58 8.13
C GLU A 82 19.96 6.54 7.04
N VAL A 83 21.05 7.26 7.28
CA VAL A 83 22.16 7.38 6.35
C VAL A 83 23.36 6.60 6.87
N LYS A 84 24.15 6.06 5.96
CA LYS A 84 25.45 5.45 6.24
C LYS A 84 26.50 6.05 5.32
N ALA A 85 27.76 5.93 5.69
CA ALA A 85 28.87 6.30 4.80
C ALA A 85 28.79 5.52 3.47
N VAL A 86 29.13 6.18 2.35
CA VAL A 86 28.94 5.66 0.98
C VAL A 86 29.60 4.29 0.72
N GLY A 87 30.69 3.99 1.42
CA GLY A 87 31.42 2.72 1.30
C GLY A 87 30.84 1.56 2.13
N ILE A 88 29.87 1.83 3.01
CA ILE A 88 29.32 0.85 3.95
C ILE A 88 28.14 0.10 3.34
N ASP A 89 28.23 -1.22 3.28
CA ASP A 89 27.10 -2.07 2.88
C ASP A 89 25.95 -2.00 3.89
N LEU A 90 24.72 -1.94 3.38
CA LEU A 90 23.53 -1.85 4.20
C LEU A 90 23.15 -3.22 4.79
N LYS A 91 22.97 -3.26 6.11
CA LYS A 91 22.54 -4.45 6.86
C LYS A 91 21.21 -4.17 7.57
N ASP A 92 20.42 -5.21 7.82
CA ASP A 92 19.11 -5.08 8.47
C ASP A 92 19.21 -4.51 9.89
N GLN A 93 20.35 -4.69 10.57
CA GLN A 93 20.58 -4.08 11.88
C GLN A 93 20.64 -2.55 11.81
N HIS A 94 21.05 -1.98 10.68
CA HIS A 94 21.18 -0.52 10.52
C HIS A 94 19.82 0.18 10.50
N VAL A 95 18.75 -0.48 10.04
CA VAL A 95 17.42 0.17 9.99
C VAL A 95 16.68 0.14 11.34
N LYS A 96 17.13 -0.71 12.29
CA LYS A 96 16.42 -0.95 13.54
C LYS A 96 16.17 0.34 14.33
N GLN A 97 17.18 1.19 14.47
CA GLN A 97 17.06 2.48 15.17
C GLN A 97 16.01 3.38 14.53
N ALA A 98 16.03 3.50 13.21
CA ALA A 98 15.08 4.33 12.48
C ALA A 98 13.65 3.76 12.52
N VAL A 99 13.48 2.44 12.53
CA VAL A 99 12.16 1.79 12.69
C VAL A 99 11.62 1.96 14.10
N ASP A 100 12.44 1.74 15.13
CA ASP A 100 12.04 1.97 16.52
C ASP A 100 11.63 3.44 16.72
N TYR A 101 12.34 4.38 16.10
CA TYR A 101 11.99 5.79 16.12
C TYR A 101 10.69 6.08 15.37
N ALA A 102 10.55 5.55 14.15
CA ALA A 102 9.37 5.72 13.31
C ALA A 102 8.10 5.21 14.01
N ALA A 103 8.19 4.04 14.64
CA ALA A 103 7.09 3.45 15.39
C ALA A 103 6.63 4.35 16.56
N ASN A 104 7.58 4.96 17.29
CA ASN A 104 7.28 5.89 18.38
C ASN A 104 6.64 7.21 17.92
N GLN A 105 6.91 7.64 16.69
CA GLN A 105 6.37 8.87 16.10
C GLN A 105 5.11 8.62 15.25
N GLY A 106 4.67 7.38 15.08
CA GLY A 106 3.56 7.03 14.19
C GLY A 106 3.88 7.20 12.70
N VAL A 107 5.16 7.12 12.34
CA VAL A 107 5.65 7.22 10.96
C VAL A 107 5.71 5.84 10.34
N GLU A 108 5.08 5.65 9.19
CA GLU A 108 4.97 4.33 8.57
C GLU A 108 6.15 3.99 7.65
N TRP A 109 7.00 4.95 7.30
CA TRP A 109 7.99 4.79 6.23
C TRP A 109 9.40 5.18 6.67
N VAL A 110 10.34 4.29 6.41
CA VAL A 110 11.76 4.47 6.70
C VAL A 110 12.59 4.19 5.45
N ILE A 111 13.57 5.03 5.18
CA ILE A 111 14.58 4.83 4.15
C ILE A 111 15.92 4.56 4.85
N LEU A 112 16.60 3.48 4.48
CA LEU A 112 18.01 3.25 4.81
C LEU A 112 18.81 3.41 3.52
N THR A 113 19.82 4.29 3.53
CA THR A 113 20.63 4.55 2.34
C THR A 113 22.07 4.91 2.66
N ASN A 114 22.99 4.57 1.75
CA ASN A 114 24.36 5.11 1.71
C ASN A 114 24.58 5.99 0.46
N GLY A 115 23.50 6.46 -0.17
CA GLY A 115 23.52 7.15 -1.45
C GLY A 115 23.51 6.23 -2.67
N ILE A 116 24.16 5.07 -2.58
CA ILE A 116 24.23 4.08 -3.66
C ILE A 116 23.11 3.04 -3.51
N GLN A 117 23.06 2.32 -2.40
CA GLN A 117 21.99 1.39 -2.08
C GLN A 117 20.87 2.15 -1.37
N TRP A 118 19.63 1.93 -1.79
CA TRP A 118 18.45 2.49 -1.17
C TRP A 118 17.50 1.37 -0.79
N ARG A 119 17.13 1.29 0.49
CA ARG A 119 16.16 0.33 1.00
C ARG A 119 15.02 1.08 1.66
N ILE A 120 13.81 0.82 1.19
CA ILE A 120 12.59 1.46 1.67
C ILE A 120 11.79 0.44 2.44
N TYR A 121 11.52 0.75 3.71
CA TYR A 121 10.80 -0.10 4.64
C TYR A 121 9.45 0.50 5.01
N ARG A 122 8.45 -0.36 5.17
CA ARG A 122 7.20 -0.03 5.84
C ARG A 122 7.26 -0.55 7.27
N VAL A 123 6.96 0.32 8.24
CA VAL A 123 6.83 -0.04 9.65
C VAL A 123 5.48 -0.71 9.87
N ILE A 124 5.49 -1.86 10.53
CA ILE A 124 4.31 -2.62 10.92
C ILE A 124 4.09 -2.42 12.41
N PHE A 125 3.03 -1.70 12.76
CA PHE A 125 2.65 -1.38 14.14
C PHE A 125 2.00 -2.59 14.85
N ALA A 126 2.79 -3.65 15.03
CA ALA A 126 2.45 -4.84 15.77
C ALA A 126 3.13 -4.85 17.15
N LYS A 127 2.92 -5.93 17.92
CA LYS A 127 3.61 -6.18 19.19
C LYS A 127 4.30 -7.55 19.10
N PRO A 128 5.63 -7.62 18.90
CA PRO A 128 6.60 -6.51 18.77
C PRO A 128 6.43 -5.72 17.47
N ILE A 129 7.04 -4.52 17.41
CA ILE A 129 7.15 -3.73 16.17
C ILE A 129 7.89 -4.58 15.14
N ASP A 130 7.39 -4.56 13.90
CA ASP A 130 7.98 -5.27 12.78
C ASP A 130 8.16 -4.32 11.59
N GLN A 131 8.88 -4.76 10.56
CA GLN A 131 9.20 -3.95 9.38
C GLN A 131 9.25 -4.83 8.13
N GLU A 132 8.78 -4.29 7.01
CA GLU A 132 8.85 -4.97 5.72
C GLU A 132 9.67 -4.15 4.71
N LEU A 133 10.67 -4.77 4.08
CA LEU A 133 11.37 -4.18 2.94
C LEU A 133 10.43 -4.13 1.73
N VAL A 134 10.01 -2.93 1.35
CA VAL A 134 9.05 -2.68 0.25
C VAL A 134 9.74 -2.53 -1.10
N CYS A 135 10.90 -1.88 -1.13
CA CYS A 135 11.65 -1.65 -2.36
C CYS A 135 13.14 -1.51 -2.04
N GLU A 136 13.99 -2.01 -2.94
CA GLU A 136 15.42 -1.83 -2.91
C GLU A 136 15.94 -1.53 -4.31
N PHE A 137 16.89 -0.60 -4.43
CA PHE A 137 17.57 -0.31 -5.69
C PHE A 137 18.99 0.20 -5.49
N ASN A 138 19.83 0.01 -6.51
CA ASN A 138 21.15 0.61 -6.60
C ASN A 138 21.11 1.84 -7.53
N PHE A 139 21.36 3.01 -6.99
CA PHE A 139 21.34 4.29 -7.68
C PHE A 139 22.33 4.36 -8.85
N LEU A 140 23.50 3.70 -8.73
CA LEU A 140 24.51 3.64 -9.79
C LEU A 140 24.10 2.75 -10.96
N GLU A 141 23.10 1.88 -10.78
CA GLU A 141 22.60 0.97 -11.80
C GLU A 141 21.29 1.46 -12.45
N LEU A 142 20.77 2.61 -12.01
CA LEU A 142 19.59 3.22 -12.61
C LEU A 142 19.90 3.74 -14.02
N SER A 143 19.04 3.37 -14.96
CA SER A 143 19.02 3.90 -16.31
C SER A 143 18.08 5.09 -16.39
N PRO A 144 18.55 6.27 -16.84
CA PRO A 144 17.71 7.45 -17.03
C PRO A 144 16.72 7.31 -18.20
N LYS A 145 16.71 6.17 -18.90
CA LYS A 145 15.81 5.86 -20.02
C LYS A 145 14.77 4.79 -19.68
N SER A 146 14.91 4.11 -18.54
CA SER A 146 14.00 3.03 -18.14
C SER A 146 12.86 3.59 -17.31
N GLU A 147 11.63 3.55 -17.84
CA GLU A 147 10.45 4.01 -17.11
C GLU A 147 10.24 3.26 -15.80
N ASP A 148 10.52 1.96 -15.76
CA ASP A 148 10.40 1.15 -14.54
C ASP A 148 11.39 1.61 -13.46
N GLN A 149 12.65 1.87 -13.84
CA GLN A 149 13.66 2.34 -12.89
C GLN A 149 13.41 3.78 -12.44
N LEU A 150 12.93 4.65 -13.33
CA LEU A 150 12.44 5.97 -12.95
C LEU A 150 11.23 5.86 -12.00
N GLY A 151 10.38 4.86 -12.20
CA GLY A 151 9.24 4.58 -11.34
C GLY A 151 9.64 4.23 -9.91
N LEU A 152 10.78 3.54 -9.70
CA LEU A 152 11.32 3.27 -8.35
C LEU A 152 11.67 4.56 -7.60
N LEU A 153 12.33 5.52 -8.29
CA LEU A 153 12.60 6.84 -7.71
C LEU A 153 11.30 7.62 -7.49
N TYR A 154 10.35 7.52 -8.42
CA TYR A 154 9.08 8.25 -8.34
C TYR A 154 8.31 7.92 -7.05
N LEU A 155 8.41 6.67 -6.55
CA LEU A 155 7.79 6.26 -5.28
C LEU A 155 8.13 7.20 -4.11
N ILE A 156 9.36 7.73 -4.08
CA ILE A 156 9.89 8.56 -3.00
C ILE A 156 10.09 10.04 -3.40
N THR A 157 9.56 10.45 -4.56
CA THR A 157 9.49 11.88 -4.89
C THR A 157 8.38 12.56 -4.10
N LYS A 158 8.49 13.87 -3.87
CA LYS A 158 7.43 14.68 -3.30
C LYS A 158 6.11 14.50 -4.07
N GLU A 159 6.14 14.55 -5.40
CA GLU A 159 4.95 14.41 -6.23
C GLU A 159 4.34 13.00 -6.17
N GLY A 160 5.18 11.96 -6.07
CA GLY A 160 4.71 10.59 -5.87
C GLY A 160 4.09 10.42 -4.49
N TRP A 161 4.72 10.98 -3.46
CA TRP A 161 4.24 10.94 -2.09
C TRP A 161 2.87 11.61 -1.92
N LEU A 162 2.72 12.84 -2.43
CA LEU A 162 1.45 13.58 -2.37
C LEU A 162 0.29 12.89 -3.11
N LYS A 163 0.61 12.00 -4.05
CA LYS A 163 -0.35 11.16 -4.77
C LYS A 163 -0.51 9.76 -4.18
N SER A 164 0.06 9.50 -2.99
CA SER A 164 0.01 8.20 -2.31
C SER A 164 0.64 7.03 -3.09
N VAL A 165 1.51 7.32 -4.06
CA VAL A 165 2.07 6.32 -4.99
C VAL A 165 2.82 5.21 -4.26
N MET A 166 3.58 5.55 -3.21
CA MET A 166 4.28 4.55 -2.38
C MET A 166 3.31 3.59 -1.70
N ASN A 167 2.22 4.11 -1.14
CA ASN A 167 1.23 3.28 -0.46
C ASN A 167 0.47 2.39 -1.46
N ASP A 168 0.11 2.93 -2.62
CA ASP A 168 -0.56 2.17 -3.68
C ASP A 168 0.36 1.06 -4.22
N PHE A 169 1.64 1.35 -4.42
CA PHE A 169 2.65 0.36 -4.80
C PHE A 169 2.75 -0.76 -3.76
N TYR A 170 2.80 -0.42 -2.47
CA TYR A 170 2.81 -1.41 -1.41
C TYR A 170 1.53 -2.26 -1.37
N GLN A 171 0.36 -1.64 -1.49
CA GLN A 171 -0.91 -2.37 -1.54
C GLN A 171 -0.98 -3.32 -2.73
N GLN A 172 -0.51 -2.89 -3.90
CA GLN A 172 -0.39 -3.74 -5.08
C GLN A 172 0.54 -4.92 -4.81
N ARG A 173 1.71 -4.69 -4.21
CA ARG A 173 2.66 -5.74 -3.87
C ARG A 173 2.09 -6.73 -2.85
N GLN A 174 1.35 -6.24 -1.85
CA GLN A 174 0.69 -7.09 -0.86
C GLN A 174 -0.42 -7.94 -1.50
N ALA A 175 -1.25 -7.35 -2.36
CA ALA A 175 -2.31 -8.04 -3.09
C ALA A 175 -1.77 -9.13 -4.02
N LEU A 176 -0.60 -8.90 -4.62
CA LEU A 176 0.09 -9.88 -5.46
C LEU A 176 1.00 -10.83 -4.68
N SER A 177 1.01 -10.75 -3.35
CA SER A 177 1.82 -11.66 -2.54
C SER A 177 1.31 -13.09 -2.69
N ARG A 178 2.24 -14.05 -2.66
CA ARG A 178 1.92 -15.49 -2.73
C ARG A 178 0.86 -15.91 -1.70
N PHE A 179 0.87 -15.29 -0.52
CA PHE A 179 -0.09 -15.55 0.56
C PHE A 179 -1.50 -15.08 0.20
N TYR A 180 -1.64 -13.88 -0.37
CA TYR A 180 -2.92 -13.36 -0.83
C TYR A 180 -3.45 -14.16 -2.03
N ILE A 181 -2.61 -14.45 -3.03
CA ILE A 181 -3.01 -15.27 -4.17
C ILE A 181 -3.42 -16.68 -3.73
N GLY A 182 -2.62 -17.31 -2.86
CA GLY A 182 -2.94 -18.63 -2.30
C GLY A 182 -4.25 -18.63 -1.51
N ALA A 183 -4.49 -17.62 -0.68
CA ALA A 183 -5.74 -17.49 0.07
C ALA A 183 -6.94 -17.25 -0.86
N VAL A 184 -6.79 -16.44 -1.92
CA VAL A 184 -7.84 -16.21 -2.93
C VAL A 184 -8.20 -17.49 -3.68
N LEU A 185 -7.22 -18.31 -4.05
CA LEU A 185 -7.46 -19.59 -4.74
C LEU A 185 -8.35 -20.55 -3.93
N LEU A 186 -8.32 -20.45 -2.61
CA LEU A 186 -9.10 -21.27 -1.68
C LEU A 186 -10.45 -20.66 -1.30
N THR A 187 -10.88 -19.58 -1.97
CA THR A 187 -12.21 -18.99 -1.73
C THR A 187 -13.29 -19.69 -2.55
N GLU A 188 -14.50 -19.81 -1.98
CA GLU A 188 -15.65 -20.46 -2.64
C GLU A 188 -15.90 -19.97 -4.08
N PRO A 189 -15.89 -18.66 -4.41
CA PRO A 189 -16.11 -18.22 -5.79
C PRO A 189 -15.07 -18.75 -6.77
N VAL A 190 -13.80 -18.86 -6.34
CA VAL A 190 -12.70 -19.35 -7.18
C VAL A 190 -12.77 -20.87 -7.30
N LEU A 191 -12.98 -21.59 -6.20
CA LEU A 191 -13.15 -23.04 -6.22
C LEU A 191 -14.34 -23.46 -7.10
N SER A 192 -15.46 -22.76 -6.99
CA SER A 192 -16.64 -22.99 -7.85
C SER A 192 -16.37 -22.63 -9.32
N ALA A 193 -15.54 -21.62 -9.61
CA ALA A 193 -15.12 -21.31 -10.97
C ALA A 193 -14.23 -22.42 -11.54
N ILE A 194 -13.24 -22.92 -10.78
CA ILE A 194 -12.38 -24.04 -11.17
C ILE A 194 -13.24 -25.27 -11.45
N ARG A 195 -14.20 -25.61 -10.58
CA ARG A 195 -15.13 -26.73 -10.77
C ARG A 195 -15.89 -26.62 -12.09
N ARG A 196 -16.38 -25.43 -12.44
CA ARG A 196 -17.10 -25.20 -13.70
C ARG A 196 -16.20 -25.43 -14.91
N GLU A 197 -14.96 -24.96 -14.88
CA GLU A 197 -14.02 -25.20 -15.97
C GLU A 197 -13.64 -26.69 -16.07
N LEU A 198 -13.41 -27.38 -14.95
CA LEU A 198 -13.14 -28.82 -14.94
C LEU A 198 -14.32 -29.64 -15.49
N LYS A 199 -15.57 -29.25 -15.19
CA LYS A 199 -16.77 -29.89 -15.74
C LYS A 199 -16.90 -29.70 -17.25
N ARG A 200 -16.37 -28.62 -17.82
CA ARG A 200 -16.35 -28.44 -19.29
C ARG A 200 -15.34 -29.37 -19.95
N VAL A 201 -14.22 -29.62 -19.28
CA VAL A 201 -13.18 -30.56 -19.75
C VAL A 201 -13.65 -32.00 -19.58
N SER A 202 -14.34 -32.31 -18.49
CA SER A 202 -14.79 -33.66 -18.13
C SER A 202 -16.27 -33.66 -17.69
N PRO A 203 -17.24 -33.64 -18.64
CA PRO A 203 -18.66 -33.49 -18.33
C PRO A 203 -19.28 -34.61 -17.49
N ASP A 204 -18.78 -35.83 -17.67
CA ASP A 204 -19.32 -37.04 -17.03
C ASP A 204 -18.72 -37.31 -15.64
N VAL A 205 -17.75 -36.50 -15.21
CA VAL A 205 -17.07 -36.65 -13.94
C VAL A 205 -17.73 -35.77 -12.88
N ARG A 206 -18.13 -36.39 -11.77
CA ARG A 206 -18.59 -35.65 -10.59
C ARG A 206 -17.37 -35.08 -9.86
N ILE A 207 -17.32 -33.75 -9.75
CA ILE A 207 -16.24 -33.01 -9.09
C ILE A 207 -16.85 -32.12 -8.01
N GLU A 208 -16.44 -32.34 -6.77
CA GLU A 208 -16.86 -31.53 -5.62
C GLU A 208 -15.82 -30.45 -5.30
N VAL A 209 -16.27 -29.35 -4.70
CA VAL A 209 -15.40 -28.21 -4.33
C VAL A 209 -14.32 -28.64 -3.33
N ASP A 210 -14.67 -29.46 -2.33
CA ASP A 210 -13.74 -29.94 -1.29
C ASP A 210 -12.57 -30.76 -1.87
N GLN A 211 -12.81 -31.49 -2.98
CA GLN A 211 -11.76 -32.24 -3.67
C GLN A 211 -10.77 -31.28 -4.34
N ILE A 212 -11.27 -30.24 -5.00
CA ILE A 212 -10.45 -29.20 -5.63
C ILE A 212 -9.62 -28.48 -4.56
N GLU A 213 -10.25 -28.12 -3.43
CA GLU A 213 -9.57 -27.46 -2.33
C GLU A 213 -8.43 -28.33 -1.77
N THR A 214 -8.68 -29.64 -1.62
CA THR A 214 -7.67 -30.59 -1.15
C THR A 214 -6.48 -30.67 -2.10
N VAL A 215 -6.72 -30.81 -3.42
CA VAL A 215 -5.65 -30.84 -4.43
C VAL A 215 -4.88 -29.52 -4.44
N LEU A 216 -5.56 -28.38 -4.35
CA LEU A 216 -4.90 -27.08 -4.27
C LEU A 216 -3.99 -26.99 -3.04
N LYS A 217 -4.45 -27.42 -1.86
CA LYS A 217 -3.68 -27.35 -0.62
C LYS A 217 -2.49 -28.30 -0.57
N GLN A 218 -2.64 -29.51 -1.12
CA GLN A 218 -1.67 -30.59 -0.95
C GLN A 218 -0.68 -30.69 -2.10
N GLU A 219 -1.09 -30.34 -3.32
CA GLU A 219 -0.34 -30.66 -4.54
C GLU A 219 0.09 -29.42 -5.33
N VAL A 220 -0.69 -28.33 -5.29
CA VAL A 220 -0.46 -27.15 -6.13
C VAL A 220 0.17 -25.98 -5.36
N ILE A 221 -0.40 -25.64 -4.21
CA ILE A 221 0.06 -24.52 -3.39
C ILE A 221 1.21 -25.00 -2.51
N LYS A 222 2.36 -24.31 -2.58
CA LYS A 222 3.49 -24.60 -1.72
C LYS A 222 3.09 -24.48 -0.25
N ARG A 223 3.53 -25.43 0.57
CA ARG A 223 3.18 -25.50 2.00
C ARG A 223 3.46 -24.21 2.77
N ASP A 224 4.56 -23.54 2.45
CA ASP A 224 4.98 -22.28 3.06
C ASP A 224 4.13 -21.05 2.69
N VAL A 225 3.13 -21.22 1.80
CA VAL A 225 2.11 -20.21 1.47
C VAL A 225 0.85 -20.38 2.33
N LEU A 226 0.64 -21.57 2.89
CA LEU A 226 -0.53 -21.94 3.70
C LEU A 226 -0.26 -21.85 5.21
N GLU A 227 0.98 -21.54 5.60
CA GLU A 227 1.43 -21.48 6.98
C GLU A 227 1.96 -20.08 7.32
N GLY A 228 1.95 -19.74 8.61
CA GLY A 228 2.52 -18.50 9.16
C GLY A 228 1.59 -17.28 9.17
N ASP A 229 2.06 -16.20 9.79
CA ASP A 229 1.26 -15.01 10.10
C ASP A 229 0.74 -14.30 8.85
N LYS A 230 1.53 -14.28 7.76
CA LYS A 230 1.13 -13.66 6.49
C LYS A 230 -0.03 -14.38 5.81
N HIS A 231 -0.09 -15.71 5.92
CA HIS A 231 -1.24 -16.49 5.45
C HIS A 231 -2.49 -16.16 6.29
N ILE A 232 -2.35 -16.13 7.61
CA ILE A 232 -3.44 -15.81 8.54
C ILE A 232 -4.00 -14.40 8.26
N GLU A 233 -3.12 -13.43 8.05
CA GLU A 233 -3.50 -12.05 7.72
C GLU A 233 -4.26 -11.97 6.38
N ALA A 234 -3.76 -12.64 5.34
CA ALA A 234 -4.42 -12.68 4.03
C ALA A 234 -5.83 -13.25 4.13
N THR A 235 -5.98 -14.41 4.77
CA THR A 235 -7.28 -15.08 4.97
C THR A 235 -8.25 -14.22 5.79
N ARG A 236 -7.78 -13.58 6.87
CA ARG A 236 -8.59 -12.68 7.70
C ARG A 236 -9.07 -11.46 6.90
N THR A 237 -8.21 -10.89 6.08
CA THR A 237 -8.54 -9.72 5.25
C THR A 237 -9.60 -10.07 4.20
N LEU A 238 -9.44 -11.21 3.51
CA LEU A 238 -10.43 -11.69 2.54
C LEU A 238 -11.78 -11.97 3.19
N ALA A 239 -11.80 -12.60 4.37
CA ALA A 239 -13.04 -12.84 5.12
C ALA A 239 -13.75 -11.52 5.47
N ARG A 240 -13.00 -10.48 5.85
CA ARG A 240 -13.57 -9.15 6.14
C ARG A 240 -14.20 -8.52 4.89
N ILE A 241 -13.53 -8.62 3.74
CA ILE A 241 -14.04 -8.10 2.45
C ILE A 241 -15.31 -8.84 2.05
N ALA A 242 -15.31 -10.17 2.09
CA ALA A 242 -16.47 -10.99 1.78
C ALA A 242 -17.68 -10.63 2.67
N ASN A 243 -17.46 -10.50 3.98
CA ASN A 243 -18.50 -10.09 4.93
C ASN A 243 -19.05 -8.68 4.64
N ARG A 244 -18.20 -7.74 4.22
CA ARG A 244 -18.63 -6.39 3.83
C ARG A 244 -19.48 -6.42 2.55
N ALA A 245 -19.08 -7.20 1.55
CA ALA A 245 -19.84 -7.37 0.31
C ALA A 245 -21.22 -8.01 0.58
N LEU A 246 -21.28 -9.04 1.44
CA LEU A 246 -22.53 -9.67 1.86
C LEU A 246 -23.47 -8.68 2.58
N ARG A 247 -22.93 -7.80 3.43
CA ARG A 247 -23.72 -6.75 4.10
C ARG A 247 -24.25 -5.72 3.12
N ALA A 248 -23.43 -5.25 2.17
CA ALA A 248 -23.86 -4.30 1.14
C ALA A 248 -24.95 -4.88 0.21
N ALA A 249 -24.83 -6.17 -0.13
CA ALA A 249 -25.84 -6.87 -0.91
C ALA A 249 -27.20 -6.91 -0.18
N LYS A 250 -27.21 -7.22 1.13
CA LYS A 250 -28.42 -7.24 1.98
C LYS A 250 -29.10 -5.87 2.10
N THR A 251 -28.34 -4.78 2.15
CA THR A 251 -28.90 -3.41 2.19
C THR A 251 -29.55 -3.01 0.86
N THR A 252 -29.06 -3.55 -0.26
CA THR A 252 -29.58 -3.26 -1.61
C THR A 252 -30.82 -4.10 -1.97
N THR A 253 -31.07 -5.20 -1.25
CA THR A 253 -32.24 -6.09 -1.45
C THR A 253 -33.39 -5.87 -0.46
N ALA A 254 -33.33 -4.84 0.39
CA ALA A 254 -34.45 -4.50 1.25
C ALA A 254 -35.65 -4.04 0.39
N PRO A 255 -36.84 -4.67 0.51
CA PRO A 255 -38.02 -4.23 -0.24
C PRO A 255 -38.37 -2.79 0.18
N GLN A 256 -38.58 -1.90 -0.80
CA GLN A 256 -39.31 -0.66 -0.53
C GLN A 256 -40.68 -1.04 0.05
N PRO A 257 -41.13 -0.43 1.15
CA PRO A 257 -42.49 -0.65 1.62
C PRO A 257 -43.45 -0.15 0.53
N SER A 258 -44.26 -1.08 0.01
CA SER A 258 -45.38 -0.77 -0.89
C SER A 258 -46.23 0.35 -0.28
N PRO A 259 -46.65 1.37 -1.04
CA PRO A 259 -47.53 2.39 -0.50
C PRO A 259 -48.84 1.70 -0.11
N ALA A 260 -49.13 1.68 1.19
CA ALA A 260 -50.38 1.17 1.72
C ALA A 260 -51.55 1.91 1.06
N SER A 261 -52.46 1.12 0.49
CA SER A 261 -53.74 1.57 -0.05
C SER A 261 -54.49 2.41 0.98
N ALA A 262 -54.83 3.64 0.60
CA ALA A 262 -55.67 4.54 1.39
C ALA A 262 -57.05 3.90 1.64
N PRO A 263 -57.67 4.10 2.82
CA PRO A 263 -59.02 3.61 3.07
C PRO A 263 -60.04 4.39 2.25
N GLU A 264 -60.93 3.63 1.62
CA GLU A 264 -62.12 4.05 0.89
C GLU A 264 -63.01 4.97 1.76
N SER A 265 -63.25 6.18 1.29
CA SER A 265 -64.23 7.12 1.84
C SER A 265 -65.67 6.66 1.50
N PRO A 266 -66.62 6.65 2.43
CA PRO A 266 -67.98 6.20 2.15
C PRO A 266 -68.76 7.25 1.35
N SER A 267 -69.47 6.77 0.32
CA SER A 267 -70.36 7.56 -0.56
C SER A 267 -71.69 7.92 0.15
N PRO A 268 -72.36 9.02 -0.25
CA PRO A 268 -73.52 9.56 0.47
C PRO A 268 -74.84 8.91 0.04
N SER A 269 -75.73 8.65 1.00
CA SER A 269 -77.14 8.32 0.77
C SER A 269 -78.03 9.55 0.92
N ALA A 270 -78.81 9.85 -0.13
CA ALA A 270 -80.03 10.64 -0.07
C ALA A 270 -81.13 9.82 0.64
N SER A 271 -82.21 10.29 1.27
CA SER A 271 -83.02 11.52 1.21
C SER A 271 -84.16 11.35 2.25
N ALA A 272 -84.65 12.43 2.89
CA ALA A 272 -86.07 12.78 3.07
C ALA A 272 -86.32 13.80 4.21
N VAL A 273 -87.01 14.88 3.84
CA VAL A 273 -87.72 15.92 4.65
C VAL A 273 -89.07 15.29 5.09
N PRO A 274 -89.85 15.68 6.15
CA PRO A 274 -90.18 17.08 6.52
C PRO A 274 -90.48 17.39 8.03
N SER A 275 -90.42 18.65 8.48
CA SER A 275 -91.54 19.59 8.70
C SER A 275 -91.85 19.91 10.19
N LEU A 276 -92.03 21.22 10.42
CA LEU A 276 -92.87 21.93 11.42
C LEU A 276 -92.36 22.29 12.83
N ALA A 277 -92.32 23.63 12.99
CA ALA A 277 -92.89 24.45 14.08
C ALA A 277 -92.07 24.74 15.35
N SER A 278 -91.67 26.02 15.45
CA SER A 278 -91.43 26.80 16.68
C SER A 278 -92.75 27.00 17.47
N PRO A 279 -92.73 27.57 18.70
CA PRO A 279 -92.20 28.91 19.01
C PRO A 279 -90.85 28.93 19.73
#